data_AF-A0A9W6Z932-F1
#
_entry.id   AF-A0A9W6Z932-F1
#
_cell.length_a   1.000
_cell.length_b   1.000
_cell.length_c   1.000
_cell.angle_alpha   90.00
_cell.angle_beta   90.00
_cell.angle_gamma   90.00
#
_symmetry.space_group_name_H-M   'P 1'
#
loop_
_entity.id
_entity.type
_entity.pdbx_description
1 polymer ?
#
loop_
_entity_poly.entity_id
_entity_poly.type
_entity_poly.pdbx_seq_one_letter_code
_entity_poly.pdbx_strand_id
1 'polypeptide(L)'
;MKGSGNVKVLVSEEQEDLIIFDGNHGSYAVCCDPIDGSSNLDAGVAVGTIFGVYKIQPGSVGSIKDVLREGNEMVVAGYTMYGASAHLMLTTGRGHGVNSFTLDTHLGEFILTVPNLKIPKSRAIYSVNEGNSYYWAKEAQDYIASLKKPQANGKPYTARYIGSMVADIHRTLLYGGIFGYPADSKSKTGKLRVLYECFPMALLMEAAGGKAVNDKGERILDLTPKKIHERSGIWMGSEDEVNKLLTFIKK
;
A
#
# COMPACT_ATOMS: atom_id res chain seq x y z
N MET A 1 14.22 2.48 -15.40
CA MET A 1 14.67 1.20 -14.80
C MET A 1 15.72 0.48 -15.64
N LYS A 2 15.47 0.06 -16.89
CA LYS A 2 16.49 -0.61 -17.74
C LYS A 2 17.83 0.12 -17.81
N GLY A 3 17.82 1.42 -18.06
CA GLY A 3 19.03 2.25 -18.15
C GLY A 3 19.80 2.45 -16.84
N SER A 4 19.25 2.07 -15.67
CA SER A 4 19.98 2.22 -14.40
C SER A 4 21.06 1.16 -14.20
N GLY A 5 21.04 0.07 -14.97
CA GLY A 5 21.96 -1.07 -14.80
C GLY A 5 21.77 -1.86 -13.49
N ASN A 6 20.82 -1.48 -12.64
CA ASN A 6 20.62 -2.05 -11.30
C ASN A 6 19.42 -2.98 -11.21
N VAL A 7 18.44 -2.86 -12.11
CA VAL A 7 17.23 -3.67 -12.13
C VAL A 7 17.40 -4.82 -13.13
N LYS A 8 17.14 -6.05 -12.69
CA LYS A 8 17.14 -7.27 -13.52
C LYS A 8 15.75 -7.73 -13.90
N VAL A 9 14.82 -7.66 -12.94
CA VAL A 9 13.42 -8.11 -13.09
C VAL A 9 12.50 -6.92 -12.82
N LEU A 10 11.47 -6.77 -13.65
CA LEU A 10 10.39 -5.82 -13.47
C LEU A 10 9.05 -6.55 -13.53
N VAL A 11 8.20 -6.35 -12.52
CA VAL A 11 6.78 -6.70 -12.54
C VAL A 11 5.99 -5.40 -12.54
N SER A 12 5.07 -5.25 -13.48
CA SER A 12 4.24 -4.07 -13.62
C SER A 12 2.77 -4.44 -13.62
N GLU A 13 1.91 -3.58 -13.10
CA GLU A 13 0.45 -3.74 -13.20
C GLU A 13 -0.03 -3.86 -14.65
N GLU A 14 0.65 -3.18 -15.57
CA GLU A 14 0.31 -3.07 -17.00
C GLU A 14 0.90 -4.19 -17.88
N GLN A 15 1.56 -5.19 -17.27
CA GLN A 15 2.22 -6.28 -18.00
C GLN A 15 1.78 -7.61 -17.43
N GLU A 16 1.30 -8.51 -18.29
CA GLU A 16 0.82 -9.84 -17.89
C GLU A 16 1.94 -10.73 -17.34
N ASP A 17 3.16 -10.55 -17.84
CA ASP A 17 4.35 -11.31 -17.45
C ASP A 17 5.44 -10.42 -16.87
N LEU A 18 6.39 -11.02 -16.15
CA LEU A 18 7.60 -10.32 -15.73
C LEU A 18 8.45 -9.93 -16.95
N ILE A 19 9.07 -8.75 -16.87
CA ILE A 19 10.09 -8.30 -17.80
C ILE A 19 11.46 -8.63 -17.22
N ILE A 20 12.26 -9.37 -17.97
CA ILE A 20 13.68 -9.62 -17.65
C ILE A 20 14.52 -8.70 -18.54
N PHE A 21 15.42 -7.92 -17.94
CA PHE A 21 16.36 -7.11 -18.70
C PHE A 21 17.60 -7.96 -19.06
N ASP A 22 17.65 -8.44 -20.30
CA ASP A 22 18.78 -9.20 -20.84
C ASP A 22 20.05 -8.37 -20.93
N GLY A 23 21.21 -9.03 -20.74
CA GLY A 23 22.52 -8.37 -20.70
C GLY A 23 22.78 -7.47 -19.49
N ASN A 24 21.78 -7.28 -18.61
CA ASN A 24 21.90 -6.54 -17.37
C ASN A 24 22.30 -7.47 -16.22
N HIS A 25 23.27 -7.05 -15.40
CA HIS A 25 23.73 -7.75 -14.19
C HIS A 25 23.15 -7.16 -12.90
N GLY A 26 22.04 -6.41 -13.02
CA GLY A 26 21.38 -5.74 -11.91
C GLY A 26 21.04 -6.69 -10.76
N SER A 27 21.14 -6.18 -9.54
CA SER A 27 20.94 -6.96 -8.31
C SER A 27 19.52 -6.88 -7.75
N TYR A 28 18.60 -6.19 -8.44
CA TYR A 28 17.28 -5.90 -7.93
C TYR A 28 16.14 -6.34 -8.85
N ALA A 29 15.03 -6.76 -8.22
CA ALA A 29 13.74 -6.90 -8.84
C ALA A 29 12.82 -5.77 -8.36
N VAL A 30 12.06 -5.16 -9.25
CA VAL A 30 11.11 -4.08 -8.92
C VAL A 30 9.69 -4.53 -9.26
N CYS A 31 8.78 -4.42 -8.30
CA CYS A 31 7.34 -4.58 -8.51
C CYS A 31 6.71 -3.20 -8.45
N CYS A 32 5.97 -2.77 -9.49
CA CYS A 32 5.40 -1.42 -9.52
C CYS A 32 3.99 -1.33 -10.12
N ASP A 33 3.20 -0.45 -9.54
CA ASP A 33 2.04 0.15 -10.19
C ASP A 33 2.49 1.49 -10.77
N PRO A 34 2.60 1.61 -12.11
CA PRO A 34 3.09 2.84 -12.71
C PRO A 34 2.15 4.02 -12.43
N ILE A 35 0.82 3.80 -12.40
CA ILE A 35 -0.21 4.84 -12.20
C ILE A 35 -1.40 4.26 -11.42
N ASP A 36 -1.29 4.26 -10.09
CA ASP A 36 -2.39 3.98 -9.16
C ASP A 36 -3.44 5.10 -9.21
N GLY A 37 -4.71 4.71 -9.16
CA GLY A 37 -5.83 5.64 -9.26
C GLY A 37 -6.08 6.16 -10.67
N SER A 38 -5.58 5.47 -11.71
CA SER A 38 -5.74 5.86 -13.12
C SER A 38 -7.18 6.19 -13.52
N SER A 39 -8.19 5.54 -12.93
CA SER A 39 -9.61 5.84 -13.17
C SER A 39 -10.03 7.26 -12.75
N ASN A 40 -9.23 7.95 -11.93
CA ASN A 40 -9.52 9.29 -11.46
C ASN A 40 -8.69 10.38 -12.16
N LEU A 41 -7.87 10.00 -13.15
CA LEU A 41 -7.00 10.92 -13.88
C LEU A 41 -7.82 12.02 -14.59
N ASP A 42 -8.88 11.63 -15.29
CA ASP A 42 -9.76 12.55 -16.03
C ASP A 42 -10.50 13.54 -15.11
N ALA A 43 -10.69 13.17 -13.85
CA ALA A 43 -11.34 13.99 -12.84
C ALA A 43 -10.37 14.96 -12.13
N GLY A 44 -9.06 14.89 -12.43
CA GLY A 44 -8.04 15.71 -11.78
C GLY A 44 -7.83 15.38 -10.30
N VAL A 45 -8.18 14.16 -9.88
CA VAL A 45 -7.94 13.69 -8.51
C VAL A 45 -6.50 13.23 -8.36
N ALA A 46 -5.97 13.25 -7.14
CA ALA A 46 -4.63 12.77 -6.86
C ALA A 46 -4.46 11.29 -7.27
N VAL A 47 -3.37 11.01 -7.99
CA VAL A 47 -2.94 9.68 -8.46
C VAL A 47 -1.51 9.42 -8.00
N GLY A 48 -0.88 8.31 -8.36
CA GLY A 48 0.49 8.05 -7.93
C GLY A 48 1.16 6.85 -8.57
N THR A 49 2.44 6.67 -8.26
CA THR A 49 3.21 5.50 -8.65
C THR A 49 3.61 4.75 -7.39
N ILE A 50 3.44 3.43 -7.35
CA ILE A 50 3.76 2.58 -6.20
C ILE A 50 4.89 1.64 -6.61
N PHE A 51 5.86 1.41 -5.71
CA PHE A 51 6.94 0.47 -5.99
C PHE A 51 7.45 -0.27 -4.75
N GLY A 52 7.78 -1.54 -4.94
CA GLY A 52 8.52 -2.38 -4.01
C GLY A 52 9.78 -2.93 -4.67
N VAL A 53 10.85 -3.06 -3.91
CA VAL A 53 12.15 -3.52 -4.42
C VAL A 53 12.62 -4.71 -3.61
N TYR A 54 12.98 -5.77 -4.32
CA TYR A 54 13.61 -6.97 -3.80
C TYR A 54 15.06 -7.06 -4.29
N LYS A 55 15.94 -7.68 -3.52
CA LYS A 55 17.19 -8.21 -4.08
C LYS A 55 16.88 -9.49 -4.86
N ILE A 56 17.47 -9.67 -6.04
CA ILE A 56 17.36 -10.96 -6.74
C ILE A 56 17.95 -12.09 -5.89
N GLN A 57 17.42 -13.31 -6.06
CA GLN A 57 17.94 -14.46 -5.34
C GLN A 57 19.38 -14.78 -5.78
N PRO A 58 20.22 -15.30 -4.87
CA PRO A 58 21.59 -15.71 -5.21
C PRO A 58 21.61 -16.66 -6.42
N GLY A 59 22.41 -16.33 -7.44
CA GLY A 59 22.52 -17.11 -8.67
C GLY A 59 21.33 -16.98 -9.63
N SER A 60 20.30 -16.20 -9.30
CA SER A 60 19.20 -15.92 -10.23
C SER A 60 19.69 -15.08 -11.41
N VAL A 61 19.29 -15.48 -12.61
CA VAL A 61 19.44 -14.69 -13.84
C VAL A 61 18.15 -13.91 -14.18
N GLY A 62 17.23 -13.81 -13.22
CA GLY A 62 15.90 -13.24 -13.37
C GLY A 62 14.84 -14.34 -13.51
N SER A 63 13.93 -14.41 -12.54
CA SER A 63 12.81 -15.34 -12.57
C SER A 63 11.65 -14.82 -11.72
N ILE A 64 10.47 -15.42 -11.90
CA ILE A 64 9.30 -15.14 -11.06
C ILE A 64 9.54 -15.43 -9.57
N LYS A 65 10.48 -16.33 -9.23
CA LYS A 65 10.84 -16.65 -7.83
C LYS A 65 11.58 -15.51 -7.13
N ASP A 66 12.10 -14.53 -7.88
CA ASP A 66 12.72 -13.34 -7.30
C ASP A 66 11.70 -12.40 -6.63
N VAL A 67 10.42 -12.54 -6.99
CA VAL A 67 9.34 -11.64 -6.55
C VAL A 67 8.19 -12.37 -5.85
N LEU A 68 7.94 -13.66 -6.13
CA LEU A 68 6.93 -14.47 -5.41
C LEU A 68 7.44 -14.91 -4.04
N ARG A 69 7.56 -13.94 -3.15
CA ARG A 69 8.13 -14.06 -1.81
C ARG A 69 7.34 -13.21 -0.83
N GLU A 70 7.65 -13.36 0.44
CA GLU A 70 7.02 -12.54 1.49
C GLU A 70 7.31 -11.04 1.28
N GLY A 71 6.35 -10.20 1.65
CA GLY A 71 6.51 -8.75 1.56
C GLY A 71 7.62 -8.22 2.49
N ASN A 72 7.91 -8.96 3.57
CA ASN A 72 8.97 -8.63 4.52
C ASN A 72 10.40 -8.73 3.95
N GLU A 73 10.58 -9.39 2.79
CA GLU A 73 11.88 -9.52 2.11
C GLU A 73 12.21 -8.31 1.21
N MET A 74 11.28 -7.35 1.05
CA MET A 74 11.57 -6.11 0.33
C MET A 74 12.62 -5.27 1.06
N VAL A 75 13.59 -4.78 0.30
CA VAL A 75 14.68 -3.92 0.79
C VAL A 75 14.34 -2.43 0.69
N VAL A 76 13.40 -2.07 -0.18
CA VAL A 76 12.89 -0.71 -0.33
C VAL A 76 11.41 -0.79 -0.70
N ALA A 77 10.59 0.09 -0.16
CA ALA A 77 9.26 0.36 -0.69
C ALA A 77 8.98 1.85 -0.67
N GLY A 78 8.15 2.28 -1.61
CA GLY A 78 7.79 3.67 -1.72
C GLY A 78 6.59 3.91 -2.62
N TYR A 79 6.15 5.15 -2.62
CA TYR A 79 5.26 5.67 -3.64
C TYR A 79 5.57 7.14 -3.91
N THR A 80 5.22 7.60 -5.10
CA THR A 80 5.10 9.03 -5.41
C THR A 80 3.63 9.37 -5.58
N MET A 81 3.09 10.25 -4.74
CA MET A 81 1.74 10.79 -4.91
C MET A 81 1.81 12.07 -5.76
N TYR A 82 1.02 12.15 -6.82
CA TYR A 82 0.83 13.32 -7.67
C TYR A 82 -0.48 14.00 -7.27
N GLY A 83 -0.41 14.91 -6.30
CA GLY A 83 -1.54 15.72 -5.83
C GLY A 83 -1.33 17.21 -6.10
N ALA A 84 -1.70 18.05 -5.13
CA ALA A 84 -1.37 19.48 -5.17
C ALA A 84 0.15 19.74 -5.27
N SER A 85 0.95 18.80 -4.77
CA SER A 85 2.39 18.68 -4.95
C SER A 85 2.75 17.21 -5.13
N ALA A 86 3.94 16.95 -5.70
CA ALA A 86 4.44 15.58 -5.82
C ALA A 86 5.21 15.19 -4.54
N HIS A 87 4.77 14.11 -3.89
CA HIS A 87 5.37 13.61 -2.65
C HIS A 87 5.92 12.20 -2.84
N LEU A 88 7.22 12.03 -2.67
CA LEU A 88 7.87 10.72 -2.60
C LEU A 88 7.92 10.26 -1.13
N MET A 89 7.32 9.12 -0.85
CA MET A 89 7.35 8.46 0.45
C MET A 89 8.19 7.20 0.33
N LEU A 90 9.19 7.05 1.20
CA LEU A 90 10.20 6.01 1.06
C LEU A 90 10.56 5.38 2.41
N THR A 91 10.70 4.06 2.43
CA THR A 91 11.37 3.30 3.48
C THR A 91 12.40 2.35 2.87
N THR A 92 13.52 2.13 3.55
CA THR A 92 14.61 1.24 3.13
C THR A 92 14.55 -0.11 3.86
N GLY A 93 13.34 -0.66 4.02
CA GLY A 93 13.12 -1.98 4.62
C GLY A 93 12.73 -1.93 6.09
N ARG A 94 12.50 -3.12 6.67
CA ARG A 94 11.98 -3.27 8.03
C ARG A 94 12.93 -2.65 9.07
N GLY A 95 12.37 -1.86 9.99
CA GLY A 95 13.12 -1.18 11.05
C GLY A 95 13.71 0.17 10.65
N HIS A 96 13.66 0.52 9.36
CA HIS A 96 13.97 1.86 8.88
C HIS A 96 12.69 2.70 8.87
N GLY A 97 12.76 3.93 9.40
CA GLY A 97 11.61 4.84 9.39
C GLY A 97 11.15 5.20 7.97
N VAL A 98 10.03 5.92 7.89
CA VAL A 98 9.54 6.45 6.61
C VAL A 98 10.02 7.89 6.45
N ASN A 99 10.50 8.26 5.28
CA ASN A 99 10.85 9.64 4.96
C ASN A 99 9.96 10.16 3.84
N SER A 100 9.50 11.40 3.97
CA SER A 100 8.73 12.11 2.95
C SER A 100 9.58 13.18 2.29
N PHE A 101 9.60 13.18 0.98
CA PHE A 101 10.24 14.18 0.14
C PHE A 101 9.18 14.87 -0.71
N THR A 102 9.33 16.17 -0.93
CA THR A 102 8.44 16.95 -1.81
C THR A 102 9.25 17.45 -2.99
N LEU A 103 8.71 17.29 -4.20
CA LEU A 103 9.36 17.77 -5.41
C LEU A 103 9.33 19.31 -5.45
N ASP A 104 10.52 19.92 -5.51
CA ASP A 104 10.68 21.30 -5.93
C ASP A 104 10.76 21.33 -7.46
N THR A 105 9.74 21.89 -8.12
CA THR A 105 9.65 21.93 -9.58
C THR A 105 10.60 22.95 -10.22
N HIS A 106 11.14 23.91 -9.46
CA HIS A 106 12.14 24.85 -9.97
C HIS A 106 13.52 24.21 -10.03
N LEU A 107 13.85 23.38 -9.03
CA LEU A 107 15.12 22.67 -8.96
C LEU A 107 15.08 21.32 -9.71
N GLY A 108 13.90 20.71 -9.82
CA GLY A 108 13.75 19.34 -10.33
C GLY A 108 14.17 18.27 -9.33
N GLU A 109 14.14 18.57 -8.04
CA GLU A 109 14.70 17.73 -6.97
C GLU A 109 13.68 17.40 -5.88
N PHE A 110 13.75 16.17 -5.34
CA PHE A 110 12.95 15.76 -4.19
C PHE A 110 13.65 16.16 -2.88
N ILE A 111 13.09 17.17 -2.20
CA ILE A 111 13.65 17.71 -0.95
C ILE A 111 13.03 16.98 0.24
N LEU A 112 13.85 16.53 1.19
CA LEU A 112 13.37 15.91 2.43
C LEU A 112 12.55 16.92 3.25
N THR A 113 11.25 16.68 3.39
CA THR A 113 10.32 17.57 4.10
C THR A 113 9.79 16.99 5.40
N VAL A 114 9.69 15.67 5.51
CA VAL A 114 9.29 15.00 6.77
C VAL A 114 10.23 13.83 7.05
N PRO A 115 11.24 14.00 7.93
CA PRO A 115 12.14 12.92 8.32
C PRO A 115 11.46 11.99 9.33
N ASN A 116 11.72 10.68 9.22
CA ASN A 116 11.29 9.64 10.16
C ASN A 116 9.81 9.76 10.59
N LEU A 117 8.92 9.89 9.60
CA LEU A 117 7.48 9.97 9.78
C LEU A 117 6.97 8.80 10.63
N LYS A 118 6.12 9.14 11.59
CA LYS A 118 5.37 8.19 12.42
C LYS A 118 3.88 8.47 12.31
N ILE A 119 3.12 7.41 12.03
CA ILE A 119 1.66 7.50 11.98
C ILE A 119 1.12 7.69 13.41
N PRO A 120 0.09 8.53 13.62
CA PRO A 120 -0.61 8.59 14.90
C PRO A 120 -1.15 7.22 15.32
N LYS A 121 -1.13 6.92 16.63
CA LYS A 121 -1.59 5.62 17.17
C LYS A 121 -3.08 5.36 16.96
N SER A 122 -3.89 6.41 16.91
CA SER A 122 -5.34 6.39 16.66
C SER A 122 -5.79 7.70 16.02
N ARG A 123 -6.83 7.64 15.20
CA ARG A 123 -7.59 8.80 14.72
C ARG A 123 -8.98 8.33 14.29
N ALA A 124 -10.03 9.07 14.65
CA ALA A 124 -11.40 8.78 14.26
C ALA A 124 -11.69 9.13 12.78
N ILE A 125 -10.94 8.54 11.85
CA ILE A 125 -11.12 8.64 10.39
C ILE A 125 -11.13 7.23 9.82
N TYR A 126 -12.09 6.93 8.95
CA TYR A 126 -12.10 5.69 8.17
C TYR A 126 -12.24 5.97 6.68
N SER A 127 -11.67 5.09 5.88
CA SER A 127 -11.58 5.22 4.42
C SER A 127 -11.86 3.93 3.70
N VAL A 128 -13.09 3.79 3.21
CA VAL A 128 -13.58 2.61 2.49
C VAL A 128 -14.60 3.04 1.43
N ASN A 129 -14.74 2.24 0.36
CA ASN A 129 -15.81 2.45 -0.62
C ASN A 129 -17.13 1.81 -0.14
N GLU A 130 -17.90 2.56 0.65
CA GLU A 130 -19.19 2.07 1.18
C GLU A 130 -20.24 1.72 0.11
N GLY A 131 -20.05 2.13 -1.15
CA GLY A 131 -20.90 1.70 -2.27
C GLY A 131 -20.90 0.18 -2.50
N ASN A 132 -19.84 -0.51 -2.05
CA ASN A 132 -19.74 -1.98 -2.13
C ASN A 132 -20.19 -2.68 -0.84
N SER A 133 -20.66 -1.95 0.18
CA SER A 133 -20.91 -2.48 1.52
C SER A 133 -21.88 -3.64 1.59
N TYR A 134 -22.86 -3.68 0.69
CA TYR A 134 -23.81 -4.78 0.56
C TYR A 134 -23.13 -6.14 0.28
N TYR A 135 -21.98 -6.13 -0.42
CA TYR A 135 -21.28 -7.34 -0.84
C TYR A 135 -20.18 -7.79 0.14
N TRP A 136 -19.91 -7.01 1.18
CA TRP A 136 -18.87 -7.31 2.16
C TRP A 136 -19.26 -8.45 3.10
N ALA A 137 -18.25 -9.09 3.69
CA ALA A 137 -18.46 -9.97 4.83
C ALA A 137 -19.13 -9.23 6.01
N LYS A 138 -19.89 -9.96 6.82
CA LYS A 138 -20.67 -9.39 7.92
C LYS A 138 -19.78 -8.67 8.94
N GLU A 139 -18.60 -9.22 9.18
CA GLU A 139 -17.57 -8.67 10.07
C GLU A 139 -17.14 -7.25 9.64
N ALA A 140 -16.89 -7.05 8.34
CA ALA A 140 -16.54 -5.74 7.79
C ALA A 140 -17.72 -4.76 7.84
N GLN A 141 -18.94 -5.23 7.55
CA GLN A 141 -20.15 -4.40 7.67
C GLN A 141 -20.37 -3.95 9.12
N ASP A 142 -20.25 -4.86 10.08
CA ASP A 142 -20.44 -4.59 11.51
C ASP A 142 -19.36 -3.65 12.05
N TYR A 143 -18.11 -3.84 11.63
CA TYR A 143 -17.03 -2.93 11.95
C TYR A 143 -17.34 -1.50 11.48
N ILE A 144 -17.64 -1.31 10.19
CA ILE A 144 -17.94 0.02 9.63
C ILE A 144 -19.19 0.62 10.27
N ALA A 145 -20.23 -0.18 10.53
CA ALA A 145 -21.42 0.28 11.24
C ALA A 145 -21.10 0.77 12.67
N SER A 146 -20.13 0.15 13.34
CA SER A 146 -19.68 0.58 14.67
C SER A 146 -19.01 1.96 14.66
N LEU A 147 -18.31 2.32 13.57
CA LEU A 147 -17.59 3.59 13.45
C LEU A 147 -18.55 4.77 13.23
N LYS A 148 -19.74 4.51 12.69
CA LYS A 148 -20.80 5.51 12.46
C LYS A 148 -21.59 5.88 13.72
N LYS A 149 -21.45 5.09 14.78
CA LYS A 149 -22.06 5.43 16.08
C LYS A 149 -21.22 6.50 16.78
N PRO A 150 -21.82 7.37 17.63
CA PRO A 150 -21.04 8.25 18.49
C PRO A 150 -20.03 7.46 19.33
N GLN A 151 -18.79 7.91 19.35
CA GLN A 151 -17.73 7.36 20.20
C GLN A 151 -17.76 8.04 21.58
N ALA A 152 -16.77 7.76 22.44
CA ALA A 152 -16.69 8.32 23.79
C ALA A 152 -16.71 9.87 23.83
N ASN A 153 -16.25 10.53 22.76
CA ASN A 153 -16.27 11.99 22.62
C ASN A 153 -17.59 12.54 22.06
N GLY A 154 -18.63 11.71 21.95
CA GLY A 154 -19.96 12.09 21.43
C GLY A 154 -20.03 12.24 19.91
N LYS A 155 -18.96 11.96 19.16
CA LYS A 155 -18.91 12.09 17.70
C LYS A 155 -18.59 10.75 17.02
N PRO A 156 -19.16 10.46 15.84
CA PRO A 156 -18.75 9.29 15.05
C PRO A 156 -17.39 9.53 14.38
N TYR A 157 -16.86 8.50 13.74
CA TYR A 157 -15.69 8.66 12.89
C TYR A 157 -16.04 9.48 11.65
N THR A 158 -15.05 10.21 11.15
CA THR A 158 -15.16 10.94 9.89
C THR A 158 -14.85 10.02 8.71
N ALA A 159 -15.77 9.93 7.74
CA ALA A 159 -15.52 9.22 6.49
C ALA A 159 -14.67 10.07 5.54
N ARG A 160 -13.65 9.48 4.93
CA ARG A 160 -12.87 10.06 3.82
C ARG A 160 -12.56 8.95 2.84
N TYR A 161 -12.91 9.12 1.56
CA TYR A 161 -12.53 8.15 0.53
C TYR A 161 -12.24 8.94 -0.74
N ILE A 162 -10.97 9.00 -1.13
CA ILE A 162 -10.51 9.75 -2.31
C ILE A 162 -10.71 8.91 -3.57
N GLY A 163 -10.53 7.59 -3.46
CA GLY A 163 -10.70 6.66 -4.57
C GLY A 163 -9.41 6.31 -5.32
N SER A 164 -8.26 6.84 -4.87
CA SER A 164 -6.92 6.43 -5.29
C SER A 164 -6.18 5.91 -4.05
N MET A 165 -5.64 4.69 -4.10
CA MET A 165 -5.05 4.04 -2.92
C MET A 165 -3.92 4.90 -2.33
N VAL A 166 -3.03 5.40 -3.18
CA VAL A 166 -1.90 6.25 -2.80
C VAL A 166 -2.35 7.49 -2.03
N ALA A 167 -3.43 8.15 -2.43
CA ALA A 167 -3.90 9.38 -1.79
C ALA A 167 -4.58 9.08 -0.45
N ASP A 168 -5.38 8.01 -0.39
CA ASP A 168 -6.00 7.57 0.86
C ASP A 168 -4.96 7.09 1.89
N ILE A 169 -3.93 6.37 1.45
CA ILE A 169 -2.81 5.94 2.30
C ILE A 169 -1.92 7.11 2.72
N HIS A 170 -1.64 8.06 1.83
CA HIS A 170 -0.86 9.26 2.17
C HIS A 170 -1.51 10.06 3.30
N ARG A 171 -2.81 10.31 3.19
CA ARG A 171 -3.59 10.92 4.28
C ARG A 171 -3.52 10.08 5.56
N THR A 172 -3.68 8.76 5.44
CA THR A 172 -3.69 7.86 6.60
C THR A 172 -2.33 7.86 7.33
N LEU A 173 -1.21 7.89 6.60
CA LEU A 173 0.13 8.00 7.19
C LEU A 173 0.33 9.32 7.95
N LEU A 174 -0.17 10.44 7.42
CA LEU A 174 0.00 11.75 8.04
C LEU A 174 -0.96 12.01 9.21
N TYR A 175 -2.22 11.61 9.06
CA TYR A 175 -3.29 11.98 10.00
C TYR A 175 -3.75 10.86 10.91
N GLY A 176 -3.33 9.63 10.63
CA GLY A 176 -3.85 8.43 11.26
C GLY A 176 -5.25 8.06 10.76
N GLY A 177 -5.79 7.00 11.34
CA GLY A 177 -7.08 6.41 10.99
C GLY A 177 -6.89 5.07 10.33
N ILE A 178 -7.91 4.61 9.60
CA ILE A 178 -7.88 3.33 8.91
C ILE A 178 -8.32 3.46 7.46
N PHE A 179 -7.59 2.79 6.58
CA PHE A 179 -7.98 2.52 5.21
C PHE A 179 -8.38 1.05 5.08
N GLY A 180 -9.43 0.78 4.29
CA GLY A 180 -9.89 -0.56 3.99
C GLY A 180 -10.31 -0.71 2.53
N TYR A 181 -9.89 -1.82 1.94
CA TYR A 181 -10.37 -2.35 0.67
C TYR A 181 -10.67 -3.85 0.85
N PRO A 182 -11.75 -4.20 1.57
CA PRO A 182 -12.05 -5.60 1.87
C PRO A 182 -12.40 -6.40 0.61
N ALA A 183 -12.19 -7.71 0.68
CA ALA A 183 -12.80 -8.64 -0.24
C ALA A 183 -14.33 -8.56 -0.17
N ASP A 184 -14.97 -8.89 -1.28
CA ASP A 184 -16.43 -8.91 -1.38
C ASP A 184 -16.91 -10.14 -2.14
N SER A 185 -18.23 -10.34 -2.20
CA SER A 185 -18.81 -11.51 -2.86
C SER A 185 -18.49 -11.62 -4.36
N LYS A 186 -18.14 -10.51 -5.03
CA LYS A 186 -17.74 -10.46 -6.45
C LYS A 186 -16.23 -10.65 -6.61
N SER A 187 -15.45 -10.11 -5.69
CA SER A 187 -13.99 -10.16 -5.64
C SER A 187 -13.55 -10.86 -4.36
N LYS A 188 -13.68 -12.20 -4.34
CA LYS A 188 -13.53 -13.04 -3.14
C LYS A 188 -12.14 -12.99 -2.49
N THR A 189 -11.13 -12.57 -3.24
CA THR A 189 -9.75 -12.36 -2.76
C THR A 189 -9.38 -10.89 -2.71
N GLY A 190 -10.34 -9.96 -2.78
CA GLY A 190 -10.09 -8.52 -2.90
C GLY A 190 -9.71 -8.07 -4.32
N LYS A 191 -9.44 -6.77 -4.45
CA LYS A 191 -9.16 -6.11 -5.74
C LYS A 191 -7.70 -5.70 -5.92
N LEU A 192 -7.05 -5.26 -4.84
CA LEU A 192 -5.69 -4.72 -4.87
C LEU A 192 -4.68 -5.85 -4.99
N ARG A 193 -3.62 -5.63 -5.78
CA ARG A 193 -2.61 -6.64 -6.09
C ARG A 193 -1.52 -6.67 -5.03
N VAL A 194 -1.14 -7.87 -4.68
CA VAL A 194 -0.25 -8.16 -3.56
C VAL A 194 1.13 -7.52 -3.76
N LEU A 195 1.77 -7.77 -4.91
CA LEU A 195 3.17 -7.43 -5.14
C LEU A 195 3.46 -5.92 -5.27
N TYR A 196 2.54 -5.14 -5.84
CA TYR A 196 2.81 -3.76 -6.23
C TYR A 196 1.82 -2.73 -5.68
N GLU A 197 0.77 -3.16 -4.96
CA GLU A 197 -0.12 -2.25 -4.21
C GLU A 197 -0.06 -2.58 -2.70
N CYS A 198 -0.40 -3.82 -2.32
CA CYS A 198 -0.52 -4.19 -0.91
C CYS A 198 0.83 -4.21 -0.16
N PHE A 199 1.83 -4.92 -0.69
CA PHE A 199 3.13 -5.07 -0.04
C PHE A 199 3.84 -3.73 0.16
N PRO A 200 4.04 -2.88 -0.88
CA PRO A 200 4.75 -1.62 -0.69
C PRO A 200 4.09 -0.71 0.36
N MET A 201 2.76 -0.61 0.32
CA MET A 201 1.98 0.21 1.24
C MET A 201 2.01 -0.35 2.67
N ALA A 202 1.94 -1.68 2.83
CA ALA A 202 2.06 -2.33 4.13
C ALA A 202 3.46 -2.13 4.74
N LEU A 203 4.53 -2.21 3.95
CA LEU A 203 5.89 -1.98 4.45
C LEU A 203 6.08 -0.54 4.93
N LEU A 204 5.58 0.45 4.18
CA LEU A 204 5.57 1.85 4.63
C LEU A 204 4.73 2.03 5.89
N MET A 205 3.54 1.45 5.95
CA MET A 205 2.64 1.58 7.08
C MET A 205 3.27 1.04 8.37
N GLU A 206 3.86 -0.16 8.31
CA GLU A 206 4.52 -0.77 9.46
C GLU A 206 5.81 -0.03 9.85
N ALA A 207 6.60 0.44 8.88
CA ALA A 207 7.78 1.28 9.13
C ALA A 207 7.43 2.61 9.84
N ALA A 208 6.24 3.15 9.57
CA ALA A 208 5.69 4.32 10.26
C ALA A 208 5.11 4.00 11.65
N GLY A 209 5.02 2.72 12.04
CA GLY A 209 4.46 2.28 13.33
C GLY A 209 2.97 1.93 13.31
N GLY A 210 2.38 1.78 12.12
CA GLY A 210 1.03 1.29 11.91
C GLY A 210 0.97 -0.23 11.71
N LYS A 211 -0.18 -0.72 11.23
CA LYS A 211 -0.43 -2.14 10.94
C LYS A 211 -1.09 -2.32 9.59
N ALA A 212 -0.91 -3.48 8.96
CA ALA A 212 -1.59 -3.88 7.74
C ALA A 212 -1.95 -5.38 7.78
N VAL A 213 -3.25 -5.68 7.65
CA VAL A 213 -3.80 -7.05 7.68
C VAL A 213 -4.80 -7.27 6.55
N ASN A 214 -5.04 -8.53 6.18
CA ASN A 214 -6.14 -8.88 5.26
C ASN A 214 -7.46 -9.11 6.01
N ASP A 215 -8.50 -9.50 5.28
CA ASP A 215 -9.84 -9.76 5.85
C ASP A 215 -9.89 -10.92 6.88
N LYS A 216 -8.86 -11.75 6.93
CA LYS A 216 -8.69 -12.84 7.90
C LYS A 216 -7.84 -12.42 9.11
N GLY A 217 -7.37 -11.18 9.14
CA GLY A 217 -6.45 -10.69 10.17
C GLY A 217 -5.02 -11.19 10.00
N GLU A 218 -4.67 -11.82 8.87
CA GLU A 218 -3.30 -12.22 8.55
C GLU A 218 -2.49 -10.98 8.17
N ARG A 219 -1.26 -10.89 8.66
CA ARG A 219 -0.36 -9.77 8.36
C ARG A 219 0.00 -9.78 6.88
N ILE A 220 -0.18 -8.64 6.21
CA ILE A 220 0.02 -8.54 4.75
C ILE A 220 1.45 -8.92 4.35
N LEU A 221 2.46 -8.47 5.10
CA LEU A 221 3.86 -8.74 4.74
C LEU A 221 4.32 -10.19 4.95
N ASP A 222 3.51 -11.03 5.58
CA ASP A 222 3.80 -12.46 5.80
C ASP A 222 3.07 -13.36 4.79
N LEU A 223 2.35 -12.77 3.82
CA LEU A 223 1.76 -13.53 2.73
C LEU A 223 2.84 -13.93 1.72
N THR A 224 2.75 -15.16 1.19
CA THR A 224 3.55 -15.59 0.03
C THR A 224 2.62 -15.72 -1.19
N PRO A 225 2.71 -14.81 -2.19
CA PRO A 225 1.87 -14.87 -3.37
C PRO A 225 2.28 -16.03 -4.28
N LYS A 226 1.30 -16.67 -4.90
CA LYS A 226 1.45 -17.77 -5.85
C LYS A 226 1.48 -17.28 -7.30
N LYS A 227 1.02 -16.05 -7.55
CA LYS A 227 0.97 -15.43 -8.88
C LYS A 227 1.34 -13.95 -8.78
N ILE A 228 1.91 -13.41 -9.85
CA ILE A 228 2.35 -12.00 -9.91
C ILE A 228 1.20 -11.00 -9.74
N HIS A 229 0.02 -11.34 -10.25
CA HIS A 229 -1.19 -10.52 -10.14
C HIS A 229 -2.17 -11.04 -9.07
N GLU A 230 -1.68 -11.76 -8.07
CA GLU A 230 -2.51 -12.19 -6.95
C GLU A 230 -3.09 -10.97 -6.22
N ARG A 231 -4.36 -11.08 -5.80
CA ARG A 231 -5.09 -10.01 -5.14
C ARG A 231 -5.30 -10.33 -3.67
N SER A 232 -5.42 -9.28 -2.86
CA SER A 232 -5.80 -9.39 -1.46
C SER A 232 -6.83 -8.32 -1.09
N GLY A 233 -7.68 -8.63 -0.12
CA GLY A 233 -8.35 -7.59 0.65
C GLY A 233 -7.38 -7.04 1.69
N ILE A 234 -7.53 -5.77 2.04
CA ILE A 234 -6.55 -5.09 2.89
C ILE A 234 -7.19 -4.10 3.84
N TRP A 235 -6.63 -4.04 5.04
CA TRP A 235 -6.93 -3.07 6.07
C TRP A 235 -5.62 -2.57 6.65
N MET A 236 -5.41 -1.25 6.66
CA MET A 236 -4.17 -0.70 7.18
C MET A 236 -4.34 0.70 7.76
N GLY A 237 -3.46 1.06 8.68
CA GLY A 237 -3.48 2.38 9.29
C GLY A 237 -2.89 2.39 10.70
N SER A 238 -3.42 3.30 11.50
CA SER A 238 -3.11 3.47 12.92
C SER A 238 -3.25 2.14 13.68
N GLU A 239 -2.27 1.84 14.53
CA GLU A 239 -2.21 0.58 15.28
C GLU A 239 -3.50 0.29 16.05
N ASP A 240 -4.02 1.26 16.80
CA ASP A 240 -5.21 1.06 17.63
C ASP A 240 -6.47 0.86 16.78
N GLU A 241 -6.52 1.47 15.60
CA GLU A 241 -7.67 1.33 14.68
C GLU A 241 -7.69 -0.04 14.01
N VAL A 242 -6.53 -0.56 13.61
CA VAL A 242 -6.41 -1.92 13.08
C VAL A 242 -6.67 -2.95 14.19
N ASN A 243 -6.18 -2.71 15.41
CA ASN A 243 -6.51 -3.58 16.56
C ASN A 243 -8.03 -3.60 16.83
N LYS A 244 -8.70 -2.46 16.74
CA LYS A 244 -10.17 -2.38 16.86
C LYS A 244 -10.87 -3.17 15.75
N LEU A 245 -10.40 -3.10 14.51
CA LEU A 245 -10.91 -3.96 13.42
C LEU A 245 -10.75 -5.45 13.75
N LEU A 246 -9.57 -5.85 14.25
CA LEU A 246 -9.26 -7.25 14.55
C LEU A 246 -10.20 -7.86 15.60
N THR A 247 -10.88 -7.05 16.43
CA THR A 247 -11.90 -7.58 17.37
C THR A 247 -13.20 -8.01 16.67
N PHE A 248 -13.42 -7.60 15.41
CA PHE A 248 -14.58 -7.98 14.60
C PHE A 248 -14.29 -9.18 13.70
N ILE A 249 -13.02 -9.42 13.36
CA ILE A 249 -12.61 -10.56 12.53
C ILE A 249 -12.60 -11.80 13.41
N LYS A 250 -13.47 -12.77 13.09
CA LYS A 250 -13.50 -14.07 13.78
C LYS A 250 -12.26 -14.89 13.37
N LYS A 251 -11.57 -15.44 14.36
CA LYS A 251 -10.52 -16.43 14.15
C LYS A 251 -11.11 -17.80 13.80
#